data_AF-A0A2I0CY09-F1
#
_entry.id   AF-A0A2I0CY09-F1
#
_cell.length_a   1.000
_cell.length_b   1.000
_cell.length_c   1.000
_cell.angle_alpha   90.00
_cell.angle_beta   90.00
_cell.angle_gamma   90.00
#
_symmetry.space_group_name_H-M   'P 1'
#
loop_
_entity.id
_entity.type
_entity.pdbx_description
1 polymer ?
#
loop_
_entity_poly.entity_id
_entity_poly.type
_entity_poly.pdbx_seq_one_letter_code
_entity_poly.pdbx_strand_id
1 'polypeptide(L)'
;MDKKNLVVIFAVAVVVVISAGWLMAGLEPSFDSPPRSELTSSTPAALRAPTVTATGTSAALQSPAVPVNRSIPAVTTEQAGYLARDAFPGFDPDRVNITYYPGDKTRQSSFEFDLLKENERLVQGGLDPETGALVWYAIPIKRIGRAADPVITIDTARTAAEKEIRNREGSLSLNLSEERYDLLGMPDSGVAGVYVFVYDRLKKGDRCDSDGFTIGVDSLSGKVIEYRKTWIQPPGSIC
;
A
#
# COMPACT_ATOMS: atom_id res chain seq x y z
N MET A 1 54.85 9.22 27.13
CA MET A 1 53.93 8.06 27.10
C MET A 1 54.32 7.23 25.89
N ASP A 2 54.81 6.01 26.12
CA ASP A 2 55.45 5.21 25.08
C ASP A 2 54.41 4.69 24.07
N LYS A 3 54.67 4.80 22.76
CA LYS A 3 53.70 4.48 21.70
C LYS A 3 53.16 3.04 21.78
N LYS A 4 53.93 2.13 22.38
CA LYS A 4 53.56 0.73 22.59
C LYS A 4 52.44 0.55 23.62
N ASN A 5 52.32 1.45 24.60
CA ASN A 5 51.30 1.34 25.64
C ASN A 5 49.92 1.83 25.17
N LEU A 6 49.86 2.70 24.15
CA LEU A 6 48.59 3.18 23.61
C LEU A 6 47.83 2.09 22.82
N VAL A 7 48.56 1.23 22.10
CA VAL A 7 47.97 0.16 21.28
C VAL A 7 47.35 -0.93 22.17
N VAL A 8 47.98 -1.26 23.29
CA VAL A 8 47.46 -2.27 24.23
C VAL A 8 46.18 -1.80 24.91
N ILE A 9 46.10 -0.51 25.28
CA ILE A 9 44.90 0.05 25.92
C ILE A 9 43.71 0.05 24.95
N PHE A 10 43.93 0.38 23.67
CA PHE A 10 42.87 0.33 22.65
C PHE A 10 42.38 -1.10 22.38
N ALA A 11 43.27 -2.09 22.34
CA ALA A 11 42.89 -3.48 22.12
C ALA A 11 42.02 -4.04 23.26
N VAL A 12 42.33 -3.70 24.51
CA VAL A 12 41.54 -4.15 25.68
C VAL A 12 40.16 -3.48 25.71
N ALA A 13 40.06 -2.20 25.38
CA ALA A 13 38.77 -1.50 25.34
C ALA A 13 37.80 -2.08 24.31
N VAL A 14 38.30 -2.48 23.12
CA VAL A 14 37.46 -3.07 22.07
C VAL A 14 36.93 -4.46 22.47
N VAL A 15 37.72 -5.27 23.18
CA VAL A 15 37.29 -6.61 23.63
C VAL A 15 36.23 -6.54 24.73
N VAL A 16 36.28 -5.53 25.61
CA VAL A 16 35.27 -5.34 26.67
C VAL A 16 33.91 -4.89 26.10
N VAL A 17 33.90 -4.07 25.04
CA VAL A 17 32.64 -3.61 24.43
C VAL A 17 31.93 -4.74 23.67
N ILE A 18 32.66 -5.65 23.05
CA ILE A 18 32.06 -6.78 22.30
C ILE A 18 31.45 -7.83 23.24
N SER A 19 32.01 -8.02 24.43
CA SER A 19 31.52 -9.02 25.39
C SER A 19 30.27 -8.57 26.16
N ALA A 20 30.07 -7.26 26.37
CA ALA A 20 28.85 -6.74 27.00
C ALA A 20 27.61 -6.81 26.08
N GLY A 21 27.79 -6.84 24.75
CA GLY A 21 26.69 -6.88 23.78
C GLY A 21 25.95 -8.23 23.71
N TRP A 22 26.53 -9.32 24.21
CA TRP A 22 25.96 -10.65 24.11
C TRP A 22 25.08 -11.08 25.29
N LEU A 23 25.01 -10.29 26.37
CA LEU A 23 24.31 -10.70 27.59
C LEU A 23 22.84 -10.22 27.71
N MET A 24 22.30 -9.51 26.71
CA MET A 24 20.94 -8.92 26.79
C MET A 24 19.90 -9.58 25.86
N ALA A 25 20.20 -10.72 25.25
CA ALA A 25 19.30 -11.41 24.30
C ALA A 25 18.33 -12.43 24.95
N GLY A 26 18.05 -12.36 26.25
CA GLY A 26 17.43 -13.46 27.01
C GLY A 26 16.10 -13.21 27.72
N LEU A 27 15.40 -12.10 27.48
CA LEU A 27 14.14 -11.82 28.20
C LEU A 27 13.01 -11.50 27.21
N GLU A 28 12.32 -12.53 26.72
CA GLU A 28 11.00 -12.40 26.11
C GLU A 28 9.93 -12.40 27.23
N PRO A 29 9.12 -11.34 27.37
CA PRO A 29 7.93 -11.36 28.22
C PRO A 29 6.79 -12.12 27.52
N SER A 30 6.33 -13.20 28.14
CA SER A 30 5.09 -13.89 27.77
C SER A 30 3.88 -12.99 28.07
N PHE A 31 3.25 -12.45 27.03
CA PHE A 31 1.96 -11.80 27.14
C PHE A 31 0.83 -12.82 26.90
N ASP A 32 0.17 -13.20 27.99
CA ASP A 32 -1.10 -13.90 28.00
C ASP A 32 -2.15 -13.09 27.25
N SER A 33 -2.73 -13.68 26.20
CA SER A 33 -3.85 -13.09 25.47
C SER A 33 -5.15 -13.29 26.25
N PRO A 34 -5.97 -12.25 26.49
CA PRO A 34 -7.27 -12.42 27.13
C PRO A 34 -8.26 -13.15 26.20
N PRO A 35 -9.25 -13.84 26.78
CA PRO A 35 -10.18 -14.68 26.04
C PRO A 35 -11.10 -13.86 25.12
N ARG A 36 -11.30 -14.43 23.94
CA ARG A 36 -12.16 -13.98 22.85
C ARG A 36 -13.63 -13.98 23.30
N SER A 37 -14.26 -12.81 23.37
CA SER A 37 -15.71 -12.70 23.58
C SER A 37 -16.46 -13.18 22.34
N GLU A 38 -17.16 -14.30 22.48
CA GLU A 38 -18.15 -14.78 21.52
C GLU A 38 -19.39 -13.88 21.57
N LEU A 39 -19.71 -13.23 20.44
CA LEU A 39 -20.99 -12.55 20.27
C LEU A 39 -22.04 -13.60 19.89
N THR A 40 -22.83 -14.02 20.88
CA THR A 40 -24.04 -14.81 20.70
C THR A 40 -25.09 -14.04 19.89
N SER A 41 -25.48 -14.60 18.75
CA SER A 41 -26.62 -14.18 17.94
C SER A 41 -27.92 -14.57 18.65
N SER A 42 -28.71 -13.58 19.08
CA SER A 42 -30.06 -13.80 19.60
C SER A 42 -31.09 -13.46 18.52
N THR A 43 -31.75 -14.50 18.01
CA THR A 43 -32.98 -14.42 17.21
C THR A 43 -34.17 -14.12 18.14
N PRO A 44 -35.06 -13.17 17.80
CA PRO A 44 -36.41 -13.16 18.34
C PRO A 44 -37.41 -13.78 17.36
N ALA A 45 -38.34 -14.49 17.97
CA ALA A 45 -39.37 -15.31 17.38
C ALA A 45 -40.49 -14.52 16.67
N ALA A 46 -41.05 -15.20 15.68
CA ALA A 46 -42.38 -15.12 15.10
C ALA A 46 -43.41 -14.21 15.80
N LEU A 47 -43.99 -13.29 15.01
CA LEU A 47 -45.38 -12.88 15.18
C LEU A 47 -46.15 -13.00 13.86
N ARG A 48 -47.41 -13.43 14.02
CA ARG A 48 -48.34 -13.95 13.04
C ARG A 48 -48.85 -12.92 12.02
N ALA A 49 -49.23 -13.46 10.87
CA ALA A 49 -49.87 -12.83 9.72
C ALA A 49 -51.23 -12.16 10.02
N PRO A 50 -51.64 -11.24 9.15
CA PRO A 50 -52.98 -11.26 8.59
C PRO A 50 -52.98 -11.64 7.10
N THR A 51 -53.83 -12.60 6.77
CA THR A 51 -54.21 -12.97 5.41
C THR A 51 -54.96 -11.81 4.76
N VAL A 52 -54.40 -11.22 3.71
CA VAL A 52 -55.12 -10.34 2.79
C VAL A 52 -55.00 -10.93 1.39
N THR A 53 -56.10 -11.51 0.92
CA THR A 53 -56.28 -11.91 -0.48
C THR A 53 -56.49 -10.64 -1.30
N ALA A 54 -55.46 -10.21 -2.01
CA ALA A 54 -55.55 -9.17 -3.04
C ALA A 54 -55.14 -9.77 -4.39
N THR A 55 -56.15 -10.12 -5.18
CA THR A 55 -56.00 -10.49 -6.59
C THR A 55 -55.73 -9.21 -7.38
N GLY A 56 -54.45 -8.92 -7.60
CA GLY A 56 -54.00 -7.81 -8.43
C GLY A 56 -52.82 -8.28 -9.27
N THR A 57 -53.07 -8.60 -10.54
CA THR A 57 -52.06 -8.84 -11.55
C THR A 57 -51.31 -7.54 -11.80
N SER A 58 -50.27 -7.28 -11.00
CA SER A 58 -49.30 -6.22 -11.25
C SER A 58 -48.24 -6.79 -12.18
N ALA A 59 -48.25 -6.34 -13.43
CA ALA A 59 -47.17 -6.56 -14.37
C ALA A 59 -45.92 -5.90 -13.80
N ALA A 60 -45.10 -6.69 -13.10
CA ALA A 60 -43.76 -6.29 -12.72
C ALA A 60 -43.01 -5.98 -14.03
N LEU A 61 -42.77 -4.68 -14.27
CA LEU A 61 -41.74 -4.20 -15.17
C LEU A 61 -40.41 -4.82 -14.70
N GLN A 62 -40.10 -6.01 -15.22
CA GLN A 62 -38.77 -6.57 -15.16
C GLN A 62 -37.88 -5.60 -15.94
N SER A 63 -37.24 -4.70 -15.20
CA SER A 63 -36.16 -3.90 -15.74
C SER A 63 -35.16 -4.88 -16.35
N PRO A 64 -34.86 -4.81 -17.65
CA PRO A 64 -34.03 -5.79 -18.30
C PRO A 64 -32.69 -5.83 -17.56
N ALA A 65 -32.34 -7.01 -17.04
CA ALA A 65 -31.03 -7.24 -16.46
C ALA A 65 -30.01 -7.00 -17.56
N VAL A 66 -29.38 -5.82 -17.56
CA VAL A 66 -28.28 -5.51 -18.48
C VAL A 66 -27.21 -6.56 -18.18
N PRO A 67 -26.82 -7.41 -19.15
CA PRO A 67 -25.77 -8.38 -18.93
C PRO A 67 -24.51 -7.61 -18.54
N VAL A 68 -24.02 -7.85 -17.33
CA VAL A 68 -22.70 -7.38 -16.92
C VAL A 68 -21.73 -8.11 -17.82
N ASN A 69 -21.25 -7.42 -18.85
CA ASN A 69 -20.23 -7.93 -19.76
C ASN A 69 -18.93 -8.06 -18.96
N ARG A 70 -18.73 -9.22 -18.32
CA ARG A 70 -17.51 -9.53 -17.58
C ARG A 70 -16.41 -9.74 -18.63
N SER A 71 -15.57 -8.73 -18.84
CA SER A 71 -14.38 -8.91 -19.66
C SER A 71 -13.49 -9.96 -18.97
N ILE A 72 -13.06 -10.95 -19.74
CA ILE A 72 -12.04 -11.90 -19.30
C ILE A 72 -10.73 -11.11 -19.30
N PRO A 73 -9.96 -11.10 -18.20
CA PRO A 73 -8.72 -10.34 -18.14
C PRO A 73 -7.72 -10.88 -19.17
N ALA A 74 -7.03 -9.99 -19.89
CA ALA A 74 -5.99 -10.39 -20.83
C ALA A 74 -4.75 -10.98 -20.13
N VAL A 75 -4.45 -10.51 -18.92
CA VAL A 75 -3.39 -11.06 -18.07
C VAL A 75 -3.95 -12.21 -17.23
N THR A 76 -3.26 -13.35 -17.21
CA THR A 76 -3.63 -14.46 -16.33
C THR A 76 -3.16 -14.23 -14.89
N THR A 77 -3.78 -14.89 -13.91
CA THR A 77 -3.35 -14.84 -12.51
C THR A 77 -1.87 -15.22 -12.32
N GLU A 78 -1.38 -16.22 -13.08
CA GLU A 78 0.02 -16.63 -13.02
C GLU A 78 0.95 -15.53 -13.58
N GLN A 79 0.61 -14.94 -14.73
CA GLN A 79 1.36 -13.82 -15.30
C GLN A 79 1.38 -12.61 -14.35
N ALA A 80 0.25 -12.28 -13.73
CA ALA A 80 0.16 -11.24 -12.70
C ALA A 80 1.11 -11.51 -11.53
N GLY A 81 1.27 -12.78 -11.12
CA GLY A 81 2.24 -13.18 -10.10
C GLY A 81 3.70 -12.88 -10.48
N TYR A 82 4.10 -13.17 -11.72
CA TYR A 82 5.43 -12.85 -12.22
C TYR A 82 5.66 -11.34 -12.33
N LEU A 83 4.69 -10.60 -12.89
CA LEU A 83 4.75 -9.14 -13.03
C LEU A 83 4.83 -8.44 -11.67
N ALA A 84 4.10 -8.94 -10.67
CA ALA A 84 4.17 -8.41 -9.31
C ALA A 84 5.56 -8.60 -8.70
N ARG A 85 6.26 -9.72 -8.93
CA ARG A 85 7.65 -9.90 -8.46
C ARG A 85 8.62 -8.99 -9.19
N ASP A 86 8.51 -8.94 -10.52
CA ASP A 86 9.41 -8.18 -11.38
C ASP A 86 9.34 -6.67 -11.12
N ALA A 87 8.17 -6.17 -10.71
CA ALA A 87 7.99 -4.77 -10.32
C ALA A 87 8.77 -4.34 -9.06
N PHE A 88 9.31 -5.31 -8.28
CA PHE A 88 9.95 -5.11 -6.99
C PHE A 88 11.21 -5.98 -6.83
N PRO A 89 12.23 -5.85 -7.70
CA PRO A 89 13.39 -6.76 -7.73
C PRO A 89 14.29 -6.64 -6.49
N GLY A 90 14.15 -5.57 -5.71
CA GLY A 90 14.83 -5.41 -4.42
C GLY A 90 14.16 -6.13 -3.25
N PHE A 91 12.94 -6.62 -3.44
CA PHE A 91 12.24 -7.47 -2.49
C PHE A 91 12.39 -8.91 -2.98
N ASP A 92 12.81 -9.81 -2.10
CA ASP A 92 13.04 -11.23 -2.39
C ASP A 92 11.93 -12.07 -1.73
N PRO A 93 10.69 -12.05 -2.26
CA PRO A 93 9.56 -12.73 -1.66
C PRO A 93 9.60 -14.24 -1.92
N ASP A 94 9.31 -15.04 -0.91
CA ASP A 94 9.13 -16.49 -1.05
C ASP A 94 7.76 -16.84 -1.66
N ARG A 95 6.76 -15.98 -1.44
CA ARG A 95 5.37 -16.21 -1.84
C ARG A 95 4.73 -14.95 -2.41
N VAL A 96 3.84 -15.16 -3.37
CA VAL A 96 2.99 -14.11 -3.94
C VAL A 96 1.56 -14.60 -3.90
N ASN A 97 0.69 -13.86 -3.23
CA ASN A 97 -0.75 -14.10 -3.27
C ASN A 97 -1.34 -13.15 -4.30
N ILE A 98 -2.09 -13.68 -5.27
CA ILE A 98 -2.78 -12.88 -6.30
C ILE A 98 -4.27 -13.15 -6.22
N THR A 99 -5.09 -12.10 -6.22
CA THR A 99 -6.56 -12.17 -6.29
C THR A 99 -7.07 -11.28 -7.40
N TYR A 100 -7.92 -11.82 -8.28
CA TYR A 100 -8.59 -11.03 -9.32
C TYR A 100 -9.90 -10.45 -8.79
N TYR A 101 -10.08 -9.15 -8.98
CA TYR A 101 -11.32 -8.44 -8.71
C TYR A 101 -11.91 -7.97 -10.06
N PRO A 102 -13.06 -8.51 -10.48
CA PRO A 102 -13.65 -8.19 -11.80
C PRO A 102 -14.23 -6.77 -11.93
N GLY A 103 -14.00 -5.90 -10.95
CA GLY A 103 -14.57 -4.54 -10.92
C GLY A 103 -16.09 -4.53 -10.79
N ASP A 104 -16.65 -3.32 -10.67
CA ASP A 104 -18.09 -3.06 -10.72
C ASP A 104 -18.36 -1.67 -11.33
N LYS A 105 -19.58 -1.15 -11.18
CA LYS A 105 -19.95 0.19 -11.70
C LYS A 105 -19.13 1.34 -11.09
N THR A 106 -18.46 1.10 -9.97
CA THR A 106 -17.74 2.09 -9.17
C THR A 106 -16.25 1.80 -9.07
N ARG A 107 -15.81 0.59 -9.44
CA ARG A 107 -14.42 0.14 -9.33
C ARG A 107 -13.95 -0.51 -10.62
N GLN A 108 -12.80 -0.10 -11.11
CA GLN A 108 -12.12 -0.78 -12.21
C GLN A 108 -11.70 -2.19 -11.77
N SER A 109 -11.64 -3.12 -12.70
CA SER A 109 -11.10 -4.45 -12.45
C SER A 109 -9.61 -4.38 -12.15
N SER A 110 -9.10 -5.28 -11.31
CA SER A 110 -7.70 -5.30 -10.91
C SER A 110 -7.26 -6.69 -10.46
N PHE A 111 -5.97 -6.99 -10.59
CA PHE A 111 -5.33 -8.02 -9.79
C PHE A 111 -4.76 -7.35 -8.55
N GLU A 112 -5.18 -7.73 -7.34
CA GLU A 112 -4.47 -7.34 -6.13
C GLU A 112 -3.44 -8.41 -5.77
N PHE A 113 -2.31 -7.97 -5.23
CA PHE A 113 -1.24 -8.85 -4.83
C PHE A 113 -0.68 -8.53 -3.44
N ASP A 114 -0.17 -9.56 -2.79
CA ASP A 114 0.71 -9.47 -1.62
C ASP A 114 2.04 -10.18 -1.92
N LEU A 115 3.16 -9.46 -1.80
CA LEU A 115 4.51 -10.04 -1.76
C LEU A 115 4.85 -10.38 -0.31
N LEU A 116 5.17 -11.63 -0.03
CA LEU A 116 5.39 -12.16 1.31
C LEU A 116 6.79 -12.77 1.44
N LYS A 117 7.37 -12.68 2.63
CA LYS A 117 8.58 -13.41 3.03
C LYS A 117 8.43 -13.84 4.47
N GLU A 118 8.55 -15.14 4.75
CA GLU A 118 8.40 -15.69 6.10
C GLU A 118 7.06 -15.31 6.76
N ASN A 119 5.99 -15.24 5.96
CA ASN A 119 4.66 -14.72 6.33
C ASN A 119 4.59 -13.22 6.70
N GLU A 120 5.67 -12.45 6.60
CA GLU A 120 5.66 -10.99 6.68
C GLU A 120 5.30 -10.40 5.30
N ARG A 121 4.36 -9.45 5.27
CA ARG A 121 4.01 -8.71 4.05
C ARG A 121 5.09 -7.67 3.75
N LEU A 122 5.74 -7.83 2.60
CA LEU A 122 6.74 -6.90 2.10
C LEU A 122 6.11 -5.75 1.30
N VAL A 123 5.17 -6.09 0.42
CA VAL A 123 4.47 -5.15 -0.47
C VAL A 123 3.04 -5.64 -0.67
N GLN A 124 2.10 -4.72 -0.70
CA GLN A 124 0.77 -4.96 -1.25
C GLN A 124 0.57 -4.05 -2.45
N GLY A 125 -0.18 -4.47 -3.47
CA GLY A 125 -0.48 -3.60 -4.59
C GLY A 125 -1.55 -4.13 -5.51
N GLY A 126 -1.67 -3.46 -6.66
CA GLY A 126 -2.59 -3.85 -7.72
C GLY A 126 -2.03 -3.66 -9.11
N LEU A 127 -2.35 -4.59 -10.01
CA LEU A 127 -2.03 -4.55 -11.43
C LEU A 127 -3.31 -4.37 -12.24
N ASP A 128 -3.17 -3.66 -13.36
CA ASP A 128 -4.19 -3.57 -14.40
C ASP A 128 -4.36 -4.94 -15.07
N PRO A 129 -5.59 -5.47 -15.18
CA PRO A 129 -5.79 -6.84 -15.64
C PRO A 129 -5.68 -7.02 -17.16
N GLU A 130 -5.65 -5.92 -17.91
CA GLU A 130 -5.54 -5.95 -19.38
C GLU A 130 -4.08 -5.80 -19.83
N THR A 131 -3.32 -4.96 -19.13
CA THR A 131 -1.95 -4.58 -19.50
C THR A 131 -0.89 -5.17 -18.58
N GLY A 132 -1.27 -5.56 -17.36
CA GLY A 132 -0.32 -6.00 -16.32
C GLY A 132 0.45 -4.85 -15.68
N ALA A 133 0.15 -3.61 -16.03
CA ALA A 133 0.83 -2.43 -15.49
C ALA A 133 0.53 -2.25 -14.00
N LEU A 134 1.51 -1.79 -13.23
CA LEU A 134 1.34 -1.49 -11.82
C LEU A 134 0.47 -0.26 -11.63
N VAL A 135 -0.69 -0.44 -10.99
CA VAL A 135 -1.65 0.63 -10.72
C VAL A 135 -1.42 1.22 -9.33
N TRP A 136 -1.12 0.39 -8.33
CA TRP A 136 -0.80 0.92 -7.01
C TRP A 136 0.07 -0.04 -6.22
N TYR A 137 0.78 0.49 -5.23
CA TYR A 137 1.41 -0.32 -4.20
C TYR A 137 1.53 0.44 -2.88
N ALA A 138 1.66 -0.32 -1.79
CA ALA A 138 1.97 0.15 -0.46
C ALA A 138 3.01 -0.80 0.19
N ILE A 139 4.07 -0.23 0.73
CA ILE A 139 5.11 -0.92 1.49
C ILE A 139 4.86 -0.65 2.99
N PRO A 140 4.61 -1.67 3.82
CA PRO A 140 4.37 -1.48 5.24
C PRO A 140 5.56 -0.79 5.94
N ILE A 141 5.25 0.17 6.81
CA ILE A 141 6.25 0.88 7.62
C ILE A 141 6.25 0.29 9.03
N LYS A 142 7.44 -0.12 9.51
CA LYS A 142 7.63 -0.51 10.91
C LYS A 142 7.58 0.75 11.79
N ARG A 143 6.61 0.78 12.71
CA ARG A 143 6.39 1.93 13.63
C ARG A 143 7.18 1.81 14.93
N ILE A 144 7.45 0.60 15.40
CA ILE A 144 8.16 0.37 16.66
C ILE A 144 9.63 0.79 16.49
N GLY A 145 10.13 1.59 17.43
CA GLY A 145 11.52 2.08 17.42
C GLY A 145 11.81 3.14 16.35
N ARG A 146 10.77 3.67 15.70
CA ARG A 146 10.89 4.68 14.66
C ARG A 146 11.12 6.06 15.28
N ALA A 147 12.01 6.84 14.69
CA ALA A 147 12.28 8.21 15.15
C ALA A 147 11.04 9.11 15.00
N ALA A 148 10.93 10.13 15.85
CA ALA A 148 9.83 11.10 15.83
C ALA A 148 9.98 12.15 14.73
N ASP A 149 11.21 12.59 14.51
CA ASP A 149 11.51 13.69 13.59
C ASP A 149 11.88 13.16 12.21
N PRO A 150 11.42 13.83 11.13
CA PRO A 150 11.82 13.49 9.77
C PRO A 150 13.34 13.69 9.60
N VAL A 151 14.00 12.78 8.90
CA VAL A 151 15.45 12.83 8.64
C VAL A 151 15.74 13.50 7.29
N ILE A 152 14.79 13.41 6.34
CA ILE A 152 14.90 14.05 5.04
C ILE A 152 13.97 15.25 4.91
N THR A 153 14.32 16.18 4.03
CA THR A 153 13.48 17.34 3.70
C THR A 153 12.39 16.97 2.71
N ILE A 154 11.34 17.80 2.65
CA ILE A 154 10.24 17.62 1.70
C ILE A 154 10.71 17.73 0.24
N ASP A 155 11.68 18.59 -0.08
CA ASP A 155 12.25 18.70 -1.44
C ASP A 155 13.01 17.43 -1.86
N THR A 156 13.72 16.80 -0.92
CA THR A 156 14.39 15.51 -1.15
C THR A 156 13.35 14.41 -1.43
N ALA A 157 12.27 14.40 -0.65
CA ALA A 157 11.16 13.48 -0.85
C ALA A 157 10.46 13.70 -2.20
N ARG A 158 10.21 14.95 -2.60
CA ARG A 158 9.60 15.30 -3.89
C ARG A 158 10.44 14.77 -5.05
N THR A 159 11.75 14.96 -4.97
CA THR A 159 12.70 14.45 -5.98
C THR A 159 12.63 12.92 -6.09
N ALA A 160 12.50 12.22 -4.96
CA ALA A 160 12.33 10.77 -4.95
C ALA A 160 11.00 10.33 -5.59
N ALA A 161 9.91 11.04 -5.30
CA ALA A 161 8.60 10.79 -5.90
C ALA A 161 8.60 10.97 -7.43
N GLU A 162 9.15 12.08 -7.93
CA GLU A 162 9.25 12.34 -9.37
C GLU A 162 10.13 11.33 -10.09
N LYS A 163 11.22 10.90 -9.45
CA LYS A 163 12.10 9.85 -9.98
C LYS A 163 11.36 8.51 -10.10
N GLU A 164 10.57 8.14 -9.09
CA GLU A 164 9.78 6.90 -9.11
C GLU A 164 8.76 6.91 -10.25
N ILE A 165 8.01 8.01 -10.41
CA ILE A 165 7.05 8.15 -11.52
C ILE A 165 7.78 8.01 -12.86
N ARG A 166 8.91 8.70 -13.03
CA ARG A 166 9.70 8.67 -14.27
C ARG A 166 10.24 7.28 -14.58
N ASN A 167 10.70 6.54 -13.58
CA ASN A 167 11.23 5.19 -13.77
C ASN A 167 10.15 4.22 -14.27
N ARG A 168 8.90 4.38 -13.81
CA ARG A 168 7.80 3.48 -14.16
C ARG A 168 7.08 3.88 -15.44
N GLU A 169 6.86 5.17 -15.63
CA GLU A 169 5.97 5.69 -16.67
C GLU A 169 6.71 6.49 -17.75
N GLY A 170 8.01 6.71 -17.58
CA GLY A 170 8.81 7.55 -18.46
C GLY A 170 8.54 9.04 -18.27
N SER A 171 8.73 9.82 -19.33
CA SER A 171 8.53 11.26 -19.29
C SER A 171 7.05 11.61 -19.48
N LEU A 172 6.42 12.11 -18.42
CA LEU A 172 5.06 12.65 -18.43
C LEU A 172 5.07 14.13 -18.08
N SER A 173 4.14 14.89 -18.66
CA SER A 173 3.85 16.26 -18.23
C SER A 173 2.90 16.20 -17.03
N LEU A 174 3.38 16.63 -15.87
CA LEU A 174 2.67 16.59 -14.60
C LEU A 174 2.67 17.96 -13.95
N ASN A 175 1.63 18.25 -13.19
CA ASN A 175 1.55 19.41 -12.31
C ASN A 175 1.38 18.94 -10.86
N LEU A 176 2.26 19.39 -9.97
CA LEU A 176 2.11 19.15 -8.53
C LEU A 176 0.90 19.95 -8.03
N SER A 177 -0.13 19.26 -7.56
CA SER A 177 -1.39 19.86 -7.09
C SER A 177 -1.48 19.93 -5.58
N GLU A 178 -0.87 18.98 -4.88
CA GLU A 178 -0.84 18.95 -3.42
C GLU A 178 0.50 18.42 -2.91
N GLU A 179 0.95 19.00 -1.80
CA GLU A 179 2.12 18.56 -1.05
C GLU A 179 1.83 18.71 0.44
N ARG A 180 2.01 17.64 1.21
CA ARG A 180 1.76 17.64 2.65
C ARG A 180 2.60 16.61 3.41
N TYR A 181 2.61 16.72 4.73
CA TYR A 181 3.22 15.77 5.65
C TYR A 181 2.14 15.13 6.53
N ASP A 182 1.95 13.83 6.37
CA ASP A 182 0.94 13.05 7.09
C ASP A 182 1.61 12.28 8.24
N LEU A 183 1.20 12.55 9.48
CA LEU A 183 1.71 11.85 10.66
C LEU A 183 1.28 10.38 10.65
N LEU A 184 2.19 9.48 11.05
CA LEU A 184 1.87 8.06 11.20
C LEU A 184 1.31 7.78 12.59
N GLY A 185 0.00 7.55 12.67
CA GLY A 185 -0.67 7.20 13.92
C GLY A 185 -1.36 8.41 14.56
N MET A 186 -1.55 8.37 15.88
CA MET A 186 -2.13 9.49 16.61
C MET A 186 -1.14 10.67 16.63
N PRO A 187 -1.61 11.93 16.65
CA PRO A 187 -0.74 13.12 16.68
C PRO A 187 0.38 13.07 17.73
N ASP A 188 0.13 12.44 18.88
CA ASP A 188 1.07 12.36 20.00
C ASP A 188 1.92 11.08 20.02
N SER A 189 1.83 10.25 18.98
CA SER A 189 2.58 8.98 18.92
C SER A 189 4.09 9.19 18.76
N GLY A 190 4.53 10.40 18.37
CA GLY A 190 5.94 10.72 18.20
C GLY A 190 6.61 9.84 17.14
N VAL A 191 5.90 9.51 16.06
CA VAL A 191 6.43 8.70 14.96
C VAL A 191 6.49 9.56 13.71
N ALA A 192 7.69 9.65 13.11
CA ALA A 192 7.90 10.39 11.88
C ALA A 192 6.99 9.88 10.76
N GLY A 193 6.30 10.82 10.13
CA GLY A 193 5.26 10.64 9.15
C GLY A 193 5.76 10.29 7.75
N VAL A 194 4.89 10.56 6.78
CA VAL A 194 5.09 10.34 5.35
C VAL A 194 4.88 11.67 4.62
N TYR A 195 5.76 12.00 3.69
CA TYR A 195 5.49 13.10 2.75
C TYR A 195 4.59 12.60 1.63
N VAL A 196 3.49 13.28 1.38
CA VAL A 196 2.51 12.91 0.35
C VAL A 196 2.49 13.98 -0.72
N PHE A 197 2.59 13.53 -1.97
CA PHE A 197 2.54 14.37 -3.16
C PHE A 197 1.41 13.91 -4.07
N VAL A 198 0.60 14.84 -4.54
CA VAL A 198 -0.44 14.60 -5.54
C VAL A 198 -0.06 15.33 -6.82
N TYR A 199 0.01 14.58 -7.92
CA TYR A 199 0.34 15.10 -9.24
C TYR A 199 -0.84 14.90 -10.17
N ASP A 200 -1.26 15.97 -10.83
CA ASP A 200 -2.26 15.89 -11.89
C ASP A 200 -1.55 15.72 -13.24
N ARG A 201 -2.13 14.88 -14.10
CA ARG A 201 -1.65 14.71 -15.46
C ARG A 201 -2.01 15.93 -16.30
N LEU A 202 -1.06 16.41 -17.10
CA LEU A 202 -1.31 17.45 -18.10
C LEU A 202 -1.51 16.82 -19.49
N LYS A 203 -2.62 17.13 -20.17
CA LYS A 203 -2.83 16.81 -21.59
C LYS A 203 -2.87 18.11 -22.38
N LYS A 204 -1.91 18.31 -23.29
CA LYS A 204 -1.77 19.55 -24.09
C LYS A 204 -1.69 20.85 -23.25
N GLY A 205 -1.29 20.73 -21.98
CA GLY A 205 -1.19 21.86 -21.04
C GLY A 205 -2.35 21.97 -20.06
N ASP A 206 -3.48 21.28 -20.31
CA ASP A 206 -4.66 21.31 -19.43
C ASP A 206 -4.56 20.25 -18.32
N ARG A 207 -4.99 20.59 -17.12
CA ARG A 207 -5.03 19.68 -15.95
C ARG A 207 -6.19 18.70 -16.07
N CYS A 208 -5.89 17.42 -15.94
CA CYS A 208 -6.89 16.37 -15.79
C CYS A 208 -7.04 16.04 -14.30
N ASP A 209 -7.97 16.68 -13.60
CA ASP A 209 -8.13 16.52 -12.14
C ASP A 209 -8.45 15.06 -11.71
N SER A 210 -8.93 14.23 -12.64
CA SER A 210 -9.23 12.82 -12.41
C SER A 210 -8.07 11.87 -12.70
N ASP A 211 -7.01 12.34 -13.37
CA ASP A 211 -5.89 11.52 -13.82
C ASP A 211 -4.60 11.99 -13.18
N GLY A 212 -3.84 11.08 -12.57
CA GLY A 212 -2.66 11.50 -11.84
C GLY A 212 -1.99 10.44 -11.00
N PHE A 213 -1.16 10.92 -10.09
CA PHE A 213 -0.43 10.11 -9.13
C PHE A 213 -0.61 10.63 -7.71
N THR A 214 -0.73 9.70 -6.77
CA THR A 214 -0.49 9.97 -5.34
C THR A 214 0.72 9.17 -4.91
N ILE A 215 1.75 9.85 -4.41
CA ILE A 215 3.01 9.24 -4.01
C ILE A 215 3.27 9.54 -2.54
N GLY A 216 3.51 8.49 -1.75
CA GLY A 216 3.94 8.59 -0.36
C GLY A 216 5.43 8.26 -0.23
N VAL A 217 6.18 9.15 0.40
CA VAL A 217 7.63 9.00 0.64
C VAL A 217 7.91 8.99 2.13
N ASP A 218 8.61 7.95 2.56
CA ASP A 218 9.01 7.76 3.93
C ASP A 218 9.95 8.89 4.40
N SER A 219 9.56 9.65 5.43
CA SER A 219 10.32 10.84 5.86
C SER A 219 11.65 10.53 6.57
N LEU A 220 11.91 9.26 6.89
CA LEU A 220 13.19 8.82 7.47
C LEU A 220 14.15 8.29 6.40
N SER A 221 13.69 7.36 5.56
CA SER A 221 14.55 6.70 4.57
C SER A 221 14.58 7.39 3.21
N GLY A 222 13.61 8.27 2.92
CA GLY A 222 13.42 8.87 1.59
C GLY A 222 12.98 7.89 0.51
N LYS A 223 12.59 6.67 0.88
CA LYS A 223 12.08 5.66 -0.06
C LYS A 223 10.60 5.93 -0.36
N VAL A 224 10.19 5.71 -1.61
CA VAL A 224 8.77 5.66 -1.96
C VAL A 224 8.17 4.41 -1.34
N ILE A 225 7.09 4.60 -0.60
CA ILE A 225 6.38 3.55 0.14
C ILE A 225 4.92 3.44 -0.26
N GLU A 226 4.39 4.45 -0.96
CA GLU A 226 3.07 4.39 -1.57
C GLU A 226 3.14 4.98 -2.96
N TYR A 227 2.51 4.30 -3.89
CA TYR A 227 2.32 4.75 -5.26
C TYR A 227 0.90 4.41 -5.66
N ARG A 228 0.19 5.37 -6.23
CA ARG A 228 -1.14 5.17 -6.77
C ARG A 228 -1.26 5.91 -8.09
N LYS A 229 -1.56 5.15 -9.15
CA LYS A 229 -2.01 5.62 -10.44
C LYS A 229 -3.54 5.76 -10.45
N THR A 230 -4.04 6.87 -10.97
CA THR A 230 -5.45 7.01 -11.35
C THR A 230 -5.55 7.47 -12.80
N TRP A 231 -6.20 6.67 -13.67
CA TRP A 231 -6.55 7.00 -15.06
C TRP A 231 -8.04 6.70 -15.18
N ILE A 232 -8.88 7.71 -15.00
CA ILE A 232 -10.32 7.55 -15.17
C ILE A 232 -10.68 7.82 -16.64
N GLN A 233 -9.92 8.69 -17.29
CA GLN A 233 -10.23 9.14 -18.64
C GLN A 233 -9.70 8.18 -19.73
N PRO A 234 -10.52 7.82 -20.73
CA PRO A 234 -10.08 7.06 -21.89
C PRO A 234 -8.94 7.74 -22.65
N PRO A 235 -8.11 6.98 -23.38
CA PRO A 235 -7.15 7.56 -24.33
C PRO A 235 -7.87 8.46 -25.33
N GLY A 236 -7.48 9.74 -25.39
CA GLY A 236 -8.04 10.70 -26.35
C GLY A 236 -9.20 11.56 -25.85
N SER A 237 -9.70 11.37 -24.63
CA SER A 237 -10.63 12.34 -24.04
C SER A 237 -9.91 13.65 -23.69
N ILE A 238 -10.65 14.75 -23.78
CA ILE A 238 -10.24 16.05 -23.23
C ILE A 238 -10.29 15.91 -21.70
N CYS A 239 -9.34 16.56 -21.00
CA CYS A 239 -9.51 16.84 -19.58
C CYS A 239 -10.84 17.60 -19.40
#